data_AF-A0A8F5BRW1-F1
#
_entry.id   AF-A0A8F5BRW1-F1
#
_cell.length_a   1.000
_cell.length_b   1.000
_cell.length_c   1.000
_cell.angle_alpha   90.00
_cell.angle_beta   90.00
_cell.angle_gamma   90.00
#
_symmetry.space_group_name_H-M   'P 1'
#
loop_
_entity.id
_entity.type
_entity.pdbx_description
1 polymer ?
#
loop_
_entity_poly.entity_id
_entity_poly.type
_entity_poly.pdbx_seq_one_letter_code
_entity_poly.pdbx_strand_id
1 'polypeptide(L)'
;MSENNVNKETDMQVNLQNNSSITNNKQEVEKKKEKKKKSKELEDEYILAYPEKAKTFKAKIENCIMLILKDVDIINEKDLIVKLIFECEAAKEYYKKTNDVGYLRIILWKMTKKGLIKRAKILGDGRRRYYFLPEKIDVIKDRIIKVPKE
;
A
#
# COMPACT_ATOMS: atom_id res chain seq x y z
N MET A 1 -9.00 -50.05 62.39
CA MET A 1 -8.25 -50.01 63.66
C MET A 1 -7.16 -48.98 63.41
N SER A 2 -7.30 -47.78 63.99
CA SER A 2 -6.73 -47.41 65.31
C SER A 2 -5.37 -46.74 65.09
N GLU A 3 -5.04 -45.56 65.62
CA GLU A 3 -5.76 -44.54 66.43
C GLU A 3 -5.15 -43.14 66.06
N ASN A 4 -5.82 -42.00 66.23
CA ASN A 4 -5.81 -41.09 67.42
C ASN A 4 -4.45 -40.99 68.15
N ASN A 5 -3.93 -39.84 68.63
CA ASN A 5 -4.40 -38.46 68.82
C ASN A 5 -3.22 -37.48 68.55
N VAL A 6 -3.37 -36.23 68.09
CA VAL A 6 -4.00 -35.02 68.68
C VAL A 6 -3.29 -34.46 69.92
N ASN A 7 -2.61 -33.31 69.74
CA ASN A 7 -2.60 -32.10 70.59
C ASN A 7 -1.78 -31.00 69.84
N LYS A 8 -2.30 -29.79 69.54
CA LYS A 8 -2.70 -28.64 70.40
C LYS A 8 -1.50 -27.76 70.79
N GLU A 9 -1.59 -26.42 70.89
CA GLU A 9 -2.77 -25.54 70.90
C GLU A 9 -2.46 -24.09 70.44
N THR A 10 -3.44 -23.41 69.80
CA THR A 10 -3.76 -21.94 69.79
C THR A 10 -2.69 -20.89 69.42
N ASP A 11 -3.03 -19.74 68.80
CA ASP A 11 -4.04 -18.78 69.28
C ASP A 11 -4.71 -17.86 68.22
N MET A 12 -5.86 -17.27 68.60
CA MET A 12 -6.70 -16.20 68.00
C MET A 12 -6.97 -16.21 66.46
N GLN A 13 -8.23 -16.21 65.96
CA GLN A 13 -9.33 -15.23 66.08
C GLN A 13 -8.97 -13.82 65.55
N VAL A 14 -9.82 -13.05 64.84
CA VAL A 14 -11.29 -13.03 64.65
C VAL A 14 -11.66 -12.87 63.16
N ASN A 15 -12.89 -13.28 62.77
CA ASN A 15 -13.48 -13.11 61.43
C ASN A 15 -14.74 -12.21 61.49
N LEU A 16 -14.91 -11.24 60.59
CA LEU A 16 -16.17 -10.54 60.27
C LEU A 16 -16.05 -9.90 58.86
N GLN A 17 -16.90 -10.25 57.87
CA GLN A 17 -18.12 -9.52 57.42
C GLN A 17 -17.89 -8.12 56.78
N ASN A 18 -18.64 -7.67 55.74
CA ASN A 18 -19.69 -8.29 54.92
C ASN A 18 -19.91 -7.48 53.61
N ASN A 19 -20.62 -8.07 52.64
CA ASN A 19 -21.58 -7.49 51.66
C ASN A 19 -21.49 -5.97 51.32
N SER A 20 -21.44 -5.51 50.05
CA SER A 20 -21.71 -6.15 48.74
C SER A 20 -21.06 -5.28 47.60
N SER A 21 -21.53 -5.03 46.36
CA SER A 21 -22.82 -5.24 45.65
C SER A 21 -22.75 -5.07 44.11
N ILE A 22 -23.86 -5.40 43.44
CA ILE A 22 -24.38 -4.85 42.15
C ILE A 22 -23.40 -4.70 40.95
N THR A 23 -23.45 -5.70 40.07
CA THR A 23 -23.37 -5.65 38.58
C THR A 23 -22.78 -4.42 37.86
N ASN A 24 -21.79 -4.65 36.98
CA ASN A 24 -21.76 -4.02 35.63
C ASN A 24 -20.84 -4.63 34.54
N ASN A 25 -20.11 -5.72 34.79
CA ASN A 25 -19.09 -6.26 33.86
C ASN A 25 -19.64 -7.04 32.63
N LYS A 26 -20.60 -6.46 31.90
CA LYS A 26 -21.04 -6.92 30.57
C LYS A 26 -21.09 -5.83 29.47
N GLN A 27 -20.81 -4.56 29.78
CA GLN A 27 -20.88 -3.47 28.77
C GLN A 27 -19.53 -2.94 28.23
N GLU A 28 -18.38 -3.48 28.65
CA GLU A 28 -17.07 -3.04 28.14
C GLU A 28 -16.71 -3.55 26.72
N VAL A 29 -17.36 -4.62 26.24
CA VAL A 29 -17.02 -5.29 24.97
C VAL A 29 -17.48 -4.49 23.75
N GLU A 30 -18.51 -3.65 23.89
CA GLU A 30 -19.13 -2.93 22.76
C GLU A 30 -18.52 -1.53 22.56
N LYS A 31 -18.26 -0.79 23.65
CA LYS A 31 -17.67 0.57 23.58
C LYS A 31 -16.22 0.63 23.06
N LYS A 32 -15.54 -0.53 22.92
CA LYS A 32 -14.24 -0.66 22.24
C LYS A 32 -14.34 -0.92 20.72
N LYS A 33 -15.53 -1.17 20.15
CA LYS A 33 -15.72 -1.39 18.70
C LYS A 33 -15.99 -0.11 17.90
N GLU A 34 -16.64 0.90 18.49
CA GLU A 34 -17.10 2.08 17.73
C GLU A 34 -16.01 3.13 17.42
N LYS A 35 -14.92 3.18 18.19
CA LYS A 35 -13.78 4.10 17.90
C LYS A 35 -12.96 3.72 16.64
N LYS A 36 -13.42 2.76 15.83
CA LYS A 36 -12.87 2.43 14.50
C LYS A 36 -13.49 3.20 13.32
N LYS A 37 -14.28 4.25 13.57
CA LYS A 37 -14.65 5.26 12.56
C LYS A 37 -14.32 6.69 12.99
N LYS A 38 -13.02 6.99 13.11
CA LYS A 38 -12.52 8.28 12.62
C LYS A 38 -11.63 8.00 11.42
N SER A 39 -12.10 8.41 10.25
CA SER A 39 -11.26 8.60 9.07
C SER A 39 -10.08 9.46 9.48
N LYS A 40 -8.86 8.97 9.26
CA LYS A 40 -7.72 9.88 9.09
C LYS A 40 -7.83 10.41 7.67
N GLU A 41 -8.48 11.56 7.53
CA GLU A 41 -8.12 12.51 6.48
C GLU A 41 -6.64 12.83 6.70
N LEU A 42 -5.79 12.19 5.90
CA LEU A 42 -4.37 12.49 5.79
C LEU A 42 -4.27 13.46 4.62
N GLU A 43 -4.24 14.75 4.92
CA GLU A 43 -4.11 15.80 3.91
C GLU A 43 -2.79 15.67 3.15
N ASP A 44 -2.91 15.03 1.99
CA ASP A 44 -2.40 15.52 0.72
C ASP A 44 -0.90 15.88 0.64
N GLU A 45 -0.09 14.84 0.78
CA GLU A 45 1.20 14.62 0.08
C GLU A 45 1.15 14.92 -1.44
N TYR A 46 0.97 16.16 -1.88
CA TYR A 46 0.86 16.51 -3.31
C TYR A 46 2.14 16.18 -4.10
N ILE A 47 2.07 15.16 -4.96
CA ILE A 47 3.21 14.70 -5.77
C ILE A 47 3.38 15.57 -7.03
N LEU A 48 4.28 16.56 -6.96
CA LEU A 48 4.55 17.50 -8.05
C LEU A 48 5.66 17.00 -9.01
N ALA A 49 5.26 16.60 -10.22
CA ALA A 49 6.18 16.12 -11.26
C ALA A 49 6.92 17.27 -11.98
N TYR A 50 8.07 17.69 -11.43
CA TYR A 50 8.98 18.66 -12.06
C TYR A 50 10.32 17.99 -12.48
N PRO A 51 10.51 17.60 -13.76
CA PRO A 51 11.75 16.97 -14.22
C PRO A 51 13.01 17.81 -13.94
N GLU A 52 12.97 19.12 -14.23
CA GLU A 52 14.12 20.02 -14.07
C GLU A 52 14.59 20.17 -12.61
N LYS A 53 13.67 20.05 -11.65
CA LYS A 53 13.98 20.14 -10.21
C LYS A 53 14.50 18.81 -9.64
N ALA A 54 14.43 17.71 -10.41
CA ALA A 54 14.81 16.38 -9.94
C ALA A 54 16.33 16.16 -10.02
N LYS A 55 17.01 16.17 -8.86
CA LYS A 55 18.48 16.01 -8.80
C LYS A 55 18.97 14.60 -9.16
N THR A 56 18.22 13.54 -8.82
CA THR A 56 18.67 12.16 -9.07
C THR A 56 18.18 11.64 -10.42
N PHE A 57 18.98 10.82 -11.11
CA PHE A 57 18.60 10.12 -12.34
C PHE A 57 17.22 9.45 -12.20
N LYS A 58 17.02 8.67 -11.13
CA LYS A 58 15.76 7.99 -10.84
C LYS A 58 14.58 8.97 -10.80
N ALA A 59 14.71 10.10 -10.12
CA ALA A 59 13.62 11.08 -10.01
C ALA A 59 13.34 11.80 -11.35
N LYS A 60 14.36 12.05 -12.19
CA LYS A 60 14.15 12.54 -13.56
C LYS A 60 13.33 11.55 -14.39
N ILE A 61 13.68 10.26 -14.34
CA ILE A 61 12.94 9.19 -15.01
C ILE A 61 11.52 9.03 -14.44
N GLU A 62 11.35 8.98 -13.11
CA GLU A 62 10.03 8.88 -12.47
C GLU A 62 9.12 10.06 -12.90
N ASN A 63 9.65 11.29 -12.99
CA ASN A 63 8.88 12.45 -13.45
C ASN A 63 8.54 12.41 -14.95
N CYS A 64 9.46 12.04 -15.84
CA CYS A 64 9.17 11.94 -17.27
C CYS A 64 8.16 10.83 -17.59
N ILE A 65 8.19 9.70 -16.86
CA ILE A 65 7.15 8.66 -16.96
C ILE A 65 5.78 9.22 -16.55
N MET A 66 5.69 10.04 -15.51
CA MET A 66 4.42 10.67 -15.11
C MET A 66 3.89 11.63 -16.18
N LEU A 67 4.76 12.40 -16.86
CA LEU A 67 4.33 13.29 -17.96
C LEU A 67 3.80 12.48 -19.16
N ILE A 68 4.53 11.46 -19.63
CA ILE A 68 4.10 10.60 -20.74
C ILE A 68 2.71 9.98 -20.48
N LEU A 69 2.42 9.62 -19.22
CA LEU A 69 1.14 9.03 -18.81
C LEU A 69 0.04 10.05 -18.48
N LYS A 70 0.37 11.35 -18.41
CA LYS A 70 -0.64 12.43 -18.49
C LYS A 70 -1.11 12.59 -19.93
N ASP A 71 -0.17 12.65 -20.88
CA ASP A 71 -0.46 12.91 -22.30
C ASP A 71 -1.08 11.71 -23.03
N VAL A 72 -0.81 10.48 -22.57
CA VAL A 72 -1.35 9.23 -23.13
C VAL A 72 -2.17 8.48 -22.08
N ASP A 73 -3.34 7.94 -22.45
CA ASP A 73 -4.23 7.26 -21.50
C ASP A 73 -3.74 5.87 -21.08
N ILE A 74 -3.39 5.04 -22.07
CA ILE A 74 -2.84 3.71 -21.87
C ILE A 74 -1.73 3.50 -22.91
N ILE A 75 -0.56 3.05 -22.47
CA ILE A 75 0.60 2.77 -23.34
C ILE A 75 1.27 1.44 -22.95
N ASN A 76 1.85 0.71 -23.92
CA ASN A 76 2.54 -0.55 -23.61
C ASN A 76 4.01 -0.34 -23.17
N GLU A 77 4.59 -1.36 -22.49
CA GLU A 77 5.95 -1.29 -21.94
C GLU A 77 7.02 -0.90 -22.97
N LYS A 78 6.90 -1.37 -24.22
CA LYS A 78 7.88 -1.07 -25.28
C LYS A 78 7.79 0.40 -25.67
N ASP A 79 6.59 0.85 -26.01
CA ASP A 79 6.39 2.18 -26.58
C ASP A 79 6.57 3.29 -25.52
N LEU A 80 6.28 2.98 -24.25
CA LEU A 80 6.62 3.83 -23.09
C LEU A 80 8.13 3.97 -22.89
N ILE A 81 8.90 2.87 -23.01
CA ILE A 81 10.36 2.92 -22.96
C ILE A 81 10.93 3.71 -24.15
N VAL A 82 10.36 3.55 -25.36
CA VAL A 82 10.77 4.31 -26.56
C VAL A 82 10.49 5.81 -26.38
N LYS A 83 9.26 6.21 -26.01
CA LYS A 83 8.94 7.62 -25.70
C LYS A 83 9.86 8.19 -24.63
N LEU A 84 10.08 7.46 -23.54
CA LEU A 84 10.99 7.87 -22.47
C LEU A 84 12.43 8.14 -22.97
N ILE A 85 12.97 7.33 -23.89
CA ILE A 85 14.31 7.53 -24.48
C ILE A 85 14.35 8.74 -25.43
N PHE A 86 13.25 9.09 -26.09
CA PHE A 86 13.18 10.30 -26.93
C PHE A 86 12.92 11.59 -26.13
N GLU A 87 12.04 11.52 -25.13
CA GLU A 87 11.48 12.68 -24.42
C GLU A 87 12.23 13.03 -23.12
N CYS A 88 13.06 12.13 -22.59
CA CYS A 88 13.90 12.39 -21.41
C CYS A 88 15.40 12.27 -21.75
N GLU A 89 16.15 13.37 -21.73
CA GLU A 89 17.59 13.34 -22.02
C GLU A 89 18.36 12.44 -21.04
N ALA A 90 17.91 12.28 -19.79
CA ALA A 90 18.53 11.33 -18.86
C ALA A 90 18.39 9.87 -19.34
N ALA A 91 17.22 9.48 -19.85
CA ALA A 91 17.01 8.14 -20.42
C ALA A 91 17.81 7.94 -21.71
N LYS A 92 17.85 8.98 -22.55
CA LYS A 92 18.61 9.08 -23.80
C LYS A 92 20.10 8.91 -23.58
N GLU A 93 20.67 9.62 -22.61
CA GLU A 93 22.06 9.46 -22.16
C GLU A 93 22.34 8.05 -21.65
N TYR A 94 21.47 7.51 -20.78
CA TYR A 94 21.65 6.16 -20.25
C TYR A 94 21.65 5.12 -21.37
N TYR A 95 20.67 5.17 -22.28
CA TYR A 95 20.59 4.25 -23.41
C TYR A 95 21.81 4.37 -24.35
N LYS A 96 22.24 5.61 -24.70
CA LYS A 96 23.49 5.84 -25.46
C LYS A 96 24.73 5.24 -24.81
N LYS A 97 24.78 5.18 -23.47
CA LYS A 97 25.93 4.71 -22.68
C LYS A 97 25.94 3.20 -22.41
N THR A 98 24.78 2.54 -22.44
CA THR A 98 24.65 1.11 -22.06
C THR A 98 24.09 0.22 -23.17
N ASN A 99 23.38 0.79 -24.15
CA ASN A 99 22.48 0.08 -25.08
C ASN A 99 21.40 -0.79 -24.40
N ASP A 100 21.15 -0.60 -23.10
CA ASP A 100 20.18 -1.36 -22.29
C ASP A 100 19.00 -0.47 -21.81
N VAL A 101 17.88 -1.12 -21.51
CA VAL A 101 16.67 -0.52 -20.92
C VAL A 101 16.23 -1.21 -19.62
N GLY A 102 17.02 -2.17 -19.11
CA GLY A 102 16.76 -2.93 -17.89
C GLY A 102 16.60 -2.04 -16.66
N TYR A 103 17.44 -1.02 -16.48
CA TYR A 103 17.27 -0.11 -15.34
C TYR A 103 16.02 0.77 -15.46
N LEU A 104 15.62 1.18 -16.67
CA LEU A 104 14.37 1.90 -16.92
C LEU A 104 13.15 1.02 -16.58
N ARG A 105 13.18 -0.27 -16.95
CA ARG A 105 12.18 -1.27 -16.54
C ARG A 105 12.12 -1.46 -15.01
N ILE A 106 13.27 -1.45 -14.33
CA ILE A 106 13.34 -1.51 -12.86
C ILE A 106 12.66 -0.28 -12.22
N ILE A 107 12.79 0.90 -12.83
CA ILE A 107 12.08 2.11 -12.36
C ILE A 107 10.57 2.00 -12.59
N LEU A 108 10.11 1.60 -13.79
CA LEU A 108 8.69 1.33 -14.05
C LEU A 108 8.08 0.32 -13.06
N TRP A 109 8.80 -0.77 -12.78
CA TRP A 109 8.37 -1.75 -11.78
C TRP A 109 8.29 -1.15 -10.37
N LYS A 110 9.26 -0.32 -9.96
CA LYS A 110 9.23 0.38 -8.66
C LYS A 110 8.08 1.39 -8.57
N MET A 111 7.79 2.17 -9.62
CA MET A 111 6.62 3.06 -9.67
C MET A 111 5.31 2.27 -9.57
N THR A 112 5.22 1.13 -10.26
CA THR A 112 4.07 0.22 -10.16
C THR A 112 3.91 -0.31 -8.73
N LYS A 113 5.00 -0.72 -8.07
CA LYS A 113 4.98 -1.24 -6.69
C LYS A 113 4.62 -0.16 -5.65
N LYS A 114 4.99 1.10 -5.89
CA LYS A 114 4.53 2.27 -5.11
C LYS A 114 3.05 2.63 -5.36
N GLY A 115 2.45 2.12 -6.42
CA GLY A 115 1.08 2.47 -6.84
C GLY A 115 0.93 3.77 -7.63
N LEU A 116 2.04 4.50 -7.89
CA LEU A 116 2.09 5.76 -8.65
C LEU A 116 1.59 5.61 -10.10
N ILE A 117 1.79 4.42 -10.68
CA ILE A 117 1.25 4.02 -11.98
C ILE A 117 0.57 2.67 -11.81
N LYS A 118 -0.48 2.41 -12.60
CA LYS A 118 -1.12 1.10 -12.67
C LYS A 118 -0.55 0.31 -13.85
N ARG A 119 -0.61 -1.03 -13.75
CA ARG A 119 -0.17 -1.97 -14.78
C ARG A 119 -1.30 -2.94 -15.11
N ALA A 120 -1.69 -3.01 -16.38
CA ALA A 120 -2.71 -3.90 -16.91
C ALA A 120 -2.16 -4.87 -17.97
N LYS A 121 -2.99 -5.82 -18.37
CA LYS A 121 -2.96 -6.52 -19.67
C LYS A 121 -4.24 -6.17 -20.42
N ILE A 122 -4.21 -6.24 -21.75
CA ILE A 122 -5.42 -6.16 -22.58
C ILE A 122 -5.84 -7.58 -22.95
N LEU A 123 -7.15 -7.86 -23.00
CA LEU A 123 -7.67 -9.16 -23.41
C LEU A 123 -7.21 -9.47 -24.86
N GLY A 124 -6.76 -10.68 -25.13
CA GLY A 124 -6.12 -11.06 -26.40
C GLY A 124 -4.62 -10.72 -26.50
N ASP A 125 -4.15 -9.63 -25.89
CA ASP A 125 -2.72 -9.31 -25.81
C ASP A 125 -2.12 -9.72 -24.45
N GLY A 126 -2.11 -11.04 -24.22
CA GLY A 126 -1.59 -11.63 -22.98
C GLY A 126 -0.08 -11.46 -22.77
N ARG A 127 0.67 -11.08 -23.81
CA ARG A 127 2.14 -10.95 -23.81
C ARG A 127 2.60 -9.54 -23.42
N ARG A 128 1.95 -8.47 -23.91
CA ARG A 128 2.34 -7.10 -23.54
C ARG A 128 1.83 -6.73 -22.15
N ARG A 129 2.43 -5.68 -21.60
CA ARG A 129 2.03 -5.01 -20.36
C ARG A 129 1.71 -3.57 -20.71
N TYR A 130 0.63 -3.05 -20.14
CA TYR A 130 0.15 -1.71 -20.39
C TYR A 130 0.17 -0.89 -19.09
N TYR A 131 0.41 0.40 -19.20
CA TYR A 131 0.62 1.33 -18.09
C TYR A 131 -0.24 2.58 -18.25
N PHE A 132 -0.75 3.10 -17.13
CA PHE A 132 -1.64 4.26 -17.04
C PHE A 132 -1.57 4.90 -15.64
N LEU A 133 -2.01 6.15 -15.49
CA LEU A 133 -2.11 6.82 -14.19
C LEU A 133 -3.30 6.29 -13.37
N PRO A 134 -3.21 6.24 -12.02
CA PRO A 134 -4.32 5.86 -11.15
C PRO A 134 -5.58 6.69 -11.39
N GLU A 135 -5.44 7.99 -11.64
CA GLU A 135 -6.52 8.94 -11.93
C GLU A 135 -7.35 8.54 -13.17
N LYS A 136 -6.73 7.90 -14.16
CA LYS A 136 -7.40 7.48 -15.41
C LYS A 136 -8.22 6.19 -15.25
N ILE A 137 -8.31 5.62 -14.04
CA ILE A 137 -9.05 4.37 -13.79
C ILE A 137 -10.55 4.50 -14.09
N ASP A 138 -11.16 5.64 -13.79
CA ASP A 138 -12.60 5.85 -13.99
C ASP A 138 -12.94 6.07 -15.47
N VAL A 139 -12.05 6.69 -16.25
CA VAL A 139 -12.19 6.87 -17.71
C VAL A 139 -12.23 5.54 -18.47
N ILE A 140 -11.56 4.50 -17.93
CA ILE A 140 -11.43 3.19 -18.60
C ILE A 140 -12.27 2.09 -17.93
N LYS A 141 -13.04 2.45 -16.89
CA LYS A 141 -13.72 1.54 -15.94
C LYS A 141 -14.64 0.52 -16.60
N ASP A 142 -15.42 0.97 -17.58
CA ASP A 142 -16.38 0.14 -18.31
C ASP A 142 -15.69 -0.90 -19.22
N ARG A 143 -14.39 -0.74 -19.45
CA ARG A 143 -13.53 -1.68 -20.19
C ARG A 143 -12.78 -2.65 -19.27
N ILE A 144 -12.93 -2.54 -17.94
CA ILE A 144 -12.22 -3.38 -16.96
C ILE A 144 -13.00 -4.67 -16.70
N ILE A 145 -12.64 -5.73 -17.42
CA ILE A 145 -13.04 -7.10 -17.07
C ILE A 145 -12.28 -7.51 -15.80
N LYS A 146 -12.98 -7.61 -14.67
CA LYS A 146 -12.46 -8.18 -13.43
C LYS A 146 -12.37 -9.71 -13.56
N VAL A 147 -11.23 -10.21 -14.02
CA VAL A 147 -10.89 -11.63 -13.91
C VAL A 147 -10.92 -12.01 -12.41
N PRO A 148 -11.53 -13.14 -12.01
CA PRO A 148 -11.44 -13.65 -10.66
C PRO A 148 -9.99 -13.80 -10.20
N LYS A 149 -9.76 -13.75 -8.89
CA LYS A 149 -8.49 -14.22 -8.32
C LYS A 149 -8.60 -15.72 -8.10
N GLU A 150 -7.69 -16.45 -8.73
CA GLU A 150 -7.19 -17.74 -8.25
C GLU A 150 -6.40 -17.53 -6.94
#